data_AF-E2SII9-F1
#
_entry.id   AF-E2SII9-F1
#
_cell.length_a   1.000
_cell.length_b   1.000
_cell.length_c   1.000
_cell.angle_alpha   90.00
_cell.angle_beta   90.00
_cell.angle_gamma   90.00
#
_symmetry.space_group_name_H-M   'P 1'
#
loop_
_entity.id
_entity.type
_entity.pdbx_description
1 polymer ?
#
loop_
_entity_poly.entity_id
_entity_poly.type
_entity_poly.pdbx_seq_one_letter_code
_entity_poly.pdbx_strand_id
1 'polypeptide(L)'
;MKGVHFKMSKLTREQKIEMYHKRESGVTVQELAKEYKIRKDNIHYLIRLIEKHGEGILRNDKNRYYSSSLKEEIINKVLLDNHSVSSIAIEYGLSSDGMLFNWIKSYKENGYVIVEKTKGRRSTM
;
A
#
# COMPACT_ATOMS: atom_id res chain seq x y z
N MET A 1 -17.53 25.06 -18.24
CA MET A 1 -16.91 23.81 -17.76
C MET A 1 -16.32 24.07 -16.38
N LYS A 2 -16.92 23.55 -15.30
CA LYS A 2 -16.38 23.75 -13.95
C LYS A 2 -15.17 22.82 -13.80
N GLY A 3 -13.98 23.39 -13.88
CA GLY A 3 -12.74 22.68 -13.55
C GLY A 3 -12.79 22.28 -12.08
N VAL A 4 -12.91 20.99 -11.82
CA VAL A 4 -12.79 20.45 -10.47
C VAL A 4 -11.34 20.69 -10.05
N HIS A 5 -11.13 21.58 -9.09
CA HIS A 5 -9.85 21.70 -8.40
C HIS A 5 -9.57 20.38 -7.66
N PHE A 6 -8.82 19.49 -8.28
CA PHE A 6 -8.25 18.34 -7.60
C PHE A 6 -7.17 18.85 -6.63
N LYS A 7 -7.56 19.09 -5.38
CA LYS A 7 -6.65 18.93 -4.23
C LYS A 7 -5.93 17.59 -4.43
N MET A 8 -4.63 17.49 -4.13
CA MET A 8 -3.87 16.22 -4.15
C MET A 8 -4.49 15.22 -3.16
N SER A 9 -5.63 14.65 -3.53
CA SER A 9 -6.42 13.73 -2.76
C SER A 9 -5.92 12.33 -3.08
N LYS A 10 -5.80 11.49 -2.04
CA LYS A 10 -5.59 10.07 -2.22
C LYS A 10 -6.63 9.53 -3.22
N LEU A 11 -6.20 8.72 -4.18
CA LEU A 11 -7.12 8.08 -5.11
C LEU A 11 -8.21 7.32 -4.35
N THR A 12 -9.46 7.50 -4.75
CA THR A 12 -10.58 6.71 -4.24
C THR A 12 -10.45 5.26 -4.70
N ARG A 13 -11.22 4.35 -4.11
CA ARG A 13 -11.27 2.96 -4.56
C ARG A 13 -11.74 2.86 -6.00
N GLU A 14 -12.75 3.63 -6.37
CA GLU A 14 -13.34 3.64 -7.70
C GLU A 14 -12.33 4.13 -8.74
N GLN A 15 -11.56 5.19 -8.43
CA GLN A 15 -10.49 5.67 -9.31
C GLN A 15 -9.38 4.63 -9.51
N LYS A 16 -9.07 3.84 -8.48
CA LYS A 16 -8.09 2.75 -8.59
C LYS A 16 -8.57 1.62 -9.48
N ILE A 17 -9.85 1.25 -9.38
CA ILE A 17 -10.48 0.23 -10.23
C ILE A 17 -10.56 0.71 -11.68
N GLU A 18 -11.02 1.94 -11.89
CA GLU A 18 -11.05 2.55 -13.23
C GLU A 18 -9.66 2.56 -13.88
N MET A 19 -8.63 2.96 -13.13
CA MET A 19 -7.25 2.95 -13.61
C MET A 19 -6.77 1.54 -13.98
N TYR A 20 -7.15 0.53 -13.19
CA TYR A 20 -6.84 -0.87 -13.48
C TYR A 20 -7.52 -1.34 -14.78
N HIS A 21 -8.80 -1.08 -14.98
CA HIS A 21 -9.49 -1.44 -16.23
C HIS A 21 -8.97 -0.68 -17.44
N LYS A 22 -8.58 0.59 -17.30
CA LYS A 22 -7.89 1.32 -18.36
C LYS A 22 -6.57 0.65 -18.73
N ARG A 23 -5.83 0.13 -17.74
CA ARG A 23 -4.63 -0.66 -18.02
C ARG A 23 -4.97 -1.93 -18.80
N GLU A 24 -6.00 -2.66 -18.41
CA GLU A 24 -6.46 -3.87 -19.09
C GLU A 24 -6.91 -3.59 -20.53
N SER A 25 -7.51 -2.43 -20.80
CA SER A 25 -7.92 -2.01 -22.16
C SER A 25 -6.78 -1.51 -23.04
N GLY A 26 -5.54 -1.50 -22.53
CA GLY A 26 -4.34 -1.18 -23.29
C GLY A 26 -3.72 0.19 -23.01
N VAL A 27 -4.29 1.02 -22.14
CA VAL A 27 -3.71 2.31 -21.77
C VAL A 27 -2.34 2.10 -21.10
N THR A 28 -1.36 2.91 -21.47
CA THR A 28 0.00 2.78 -20.96
C THR A 28 0.12 3.33 -19.54
N VAL A 29 1.05 2.78 -18.75
CA VAL A 29 1.36 3.30 -17.40
C VAL A 29 1.80 4.77 -17.45
N GLN A 30 2.38 5.21 -18.56
CA GLN A 30 2.77 6.61 -18.75
C GLN A 30 1.58 7.55 -18.88
N GLU A 31 0.54 7.14 -19.61
CA GLU A 31 -0.70 7.91 -19.73
C GLU A 31 -1.44 7.94 -18.40
N LEU A 32 -1.57 6.79 -17.72
CA LEU A 32 -2.20 6.71 -16.40
C LEU A 32 -1.47 7.58 -15.36
N ALA A 33 -0.14 7.61 -15.39
CA ALA A 33 0.65 8.46 -14.49
C ALA A 33 0.36 9.95 -14.69
N LYS A 34 0.18 10.39 -15.94
CA LYS A 34 -0.17 11.78 -16.26
C LYS A 34 -1.62 12.10 -15.87
N GLU A 35 -2.55 11.21 -16.21
CA GLU A 35 -3.98 11.38 -15.96
C GLU A 35 -4.30 11.45 -14.47
N TYR A 36 -3.84 10.46 -13.71
CA TYR A 36 -4.10 10.33 -12.28
C TYR A 36 -3.09 11.09 -11.41
N LYS A 37 -2.05 11.69 -12.02
CA LYS A 37 -0.96 12.42 -11.35
C LYS A 37 -0.28 11.60 -10.25
N ILE A 38 0.00 10.34 -10.54
CA ILE A 38 0.68 9.41 -9.62
C ILE A 38 1.95 8.83 -10.24
N ARG A 39 2.88 8.40 -9.39
CA ARG A 39 4.13 7.77 -9.82
C ARG A 39 3.85 6.42 -10.49
N LYS A 40 4.63 6.10 -11.53
CA LYS A 40 4.57 4.82 -12.26
C LYS A 40 4.71 3.61 -11.33
N ASP A 41 5.59 3.69 -10.33
CA ASP A 41 5.80 2.60 -9.37
C ASP A 41 4.54 2.27 -8.57
N ASN A 42 3.76 3.29 -8.18
CA ASN A 42 2.49 3.09 -7.49
C ASN A 42 1.43 2.45 -8.39
N ILE A 43 1.46 2.77 -9.70
CA ILE A 43 0.58 2.15 -10.70
C ILE A 43 0.93 0.67 -10.84
N HIS A 44 2.22 0.35 -11.03
CA HIS A 44 2.69 -1.03 -11.12
C HIS A 44 2.36 -1.83 -9.87
N TYR A 45 2.53 -1.24 -8.69
CA TYR A 45 2.16 -1.88 -7.42
C TYR A 45 0.66 -2.17 -7.37
N LEU A 46 -0.19 -1.19 -7.70
CA LEU A 46 -1.64 -1.36 -7.68
C LEU A 46 -2.09 -2.47 -8.64
N ILE A 47 -1.57 -2.47 -9.87
CA ILE A 47 -1.90 -3.50 -10.87
C ILE A 47 -1.58 -4.89 -10.32
N ARG A 48 -0.34 -5.11 -9.87
CA ARG A 48 0.08 -6.41 -9.31
C ARG A 48 -0.74 -6.82 -8.08
N LEU A 49 -1.14 -5.85 -7.25
CA LEU A 49 -1.97 -6.11 -6.08
C LEU A 49 -3.36 -6.60 -6.48
N ILE A 50 -3.98 -5.97 -7.47
CA ILE A 50 -5.31 -6.35 -7.98
C ILE A 50 -5.22 -7.67 -8.76
N GLU A 51 -4.20 -7.87 -9.59
CA GLU A 51 -3.98 -9.14 -10.30
C GLU A 51 -3.87 -10.33 -9.34
N LYS A 52 -3.22 -10.14 -8.18
CA LYS A 52 -3.03 -11.23 -7.20
C LYS A 52 -4.27 -11.52 -6.36
N HIS A 53 -5.03 -10.49 -5.97
CA HIS A 53 -6.08 -10.62 -4.94
C HIS A 53 -7.50 -10.27 -5.43
N GLY A 54 -7.62 -9.81 -6.67
CA GLY A 54 -8.84 -9.20 -7.21
C GLY A 54 -9.12 -7.81 -6.63
N GLU A 55 -10.10 -7.12 -7.20
CA GLU A 55 -10.49 -5.76 -6.80
C GLU A 55 -11.02 -5.65 -5.36
N GLY A 56 -11.46 -6.78 -4.79
CA GLY A 56 -11.93 -6.86 -3.39
C GLY A 56 -10.85 -6.50 -2.37
N ILE A 57 -9.57 -6.55 -2.76
CA ILE A 57 -8.45 -6.11 -1.91
C ILE A 57 -8.48 -4.60 -1.65
N LEU A 58 -9.08 -3.83 -2.56
CA LEU A 58 -9.24 -2.39 -2.41
C LEU A 58 -10.41 -2.14 -1.48
N ARG A 59 -10.13 -1.49 -0.35
CA ARG A 59 -11.10 -1.24 0.71
C ARG A 59 -11.52 0.21 0.79
N ASN A 60 -12.78 0.45 1.17
CA ASN A 60 -13.37 1.77 1.41
C ASN A 60 -13.30 2.21 2.88
N ASP A 61 -12.92 1.31 3.79
CA ASP A 61 -13.07 1.48 5.23
C ASP A 61 -11.73 1.72 5.96
N LYS A 62 -11.75 1.52 7.28
CA LYS A 62 -10.64 1.76 8.20
C LYS A 62 -9.40 0.93 7.81
N ASN A 63 -8.22 1.39 8.24
CA ASN A 63 -6.97 0.66 8.07
C ASN A 63 -7.11 -0.79 8.52
N ARG A 64 -6.61 -1.74 7.71
CA ARG A 64 -6.55 -3.16 8.09
C ARG A 64 -5.72 -3.31 9.36
N TYR A 65 -6.26 -4.05 10.32
CA TYR A 65 -5.52 -4.47 11.50
C TYR A 65 -4.63 -5.67 11.13
N TYR A 66 -3.37 -5.61 11.56
CA TYR A 66 -2.42 -6.70 11.47
C TYR A 66 -1.93 -6.95 12.89
N SER A 67 -2.11 -8.18 13.39
CA SER A 67 -1.62 -8.58 14.71
C SER A 67 -0.10 -8.45 14.77
N SER A 68 0.46 -8.32 15.97
CA SER A 68 1.90 -8.33 16.16
C SER A 68 2.55 -9.60 15.60
N SER A 69 1.96 -10.77 15.85
CA SER A 69 2.45 -12.05 15.30
C SER A 69 2.51 -12.06 13.77
N LEU A 70 1.45 -11.58 13.10
CA LEU A 70 1.41 -11.54 11.64
C LEU A 70 2.43 -10.53 11.09
N LYS A 71 2.59 -9.38 11.73
CA LYS A 71 3.63 -8.42 11.33
C LYS A 71 5.03 -9.03 11.45
N GLU A 72 5.29 -9.79 12.51
CA GLU A 72 6.57 -10.46 12.73
C GLU A 72 6.87 -11.47 11.62
N GLU A 73 5.88 -12.31 11.30
CA GLU A 73 5.98 -13.27 10.20
C GLU A 73 6.34 -12.58 8.87
N ILE A 74 5.61 -11.52 8.50
CA ILE A 74 5.82 -10.77 7.26
C ILE A 74 7.22 -10.13 7.25
N ILE A 75 7.67 -9.57 8.37
CA ILE A 75 9.00 -8.96 8.50
C ILE A 75 10.09 -10.02 8.35
N ASN A 76 9.93 -11.18 9.01
CA ASN A 76 10.92 -12.26 9.00
C ASN A 76 11.06 -12.89 7.61
N LYS A 77 9.98 -12.97 6.82
CA LYS A 77 10.08 -13.36 5.40
C LYS A 77 10.99 -12.46 4.59
N VAL A 78 11.06 -11.17 4.90
CA VAL A 78 11.98 -10.25 4.21
C VAL A 78 13.40 -10.36 4.78
N LEU A 79 13.53 -10.46 6.10
CA LEU A 79 14.85 -10.39 6.76
C LEU A 79 15.63 -11.71 6.76
N LEU A 80 14.95 -12.85 6.84
CA LEU A 80 15.55 -14.17 6.97
C LEU A 80 15.52 -14.95 5.65
N ASP A 81 14.38 -14.91 4.95
CA ASP A 81 14.19 -15.67 3.69
C ASP A 81 14.66 -14.87 2.46
N ASN A 82 15.20 -13.66 2.66
CA ASN A 82 15.74 -12.77 1.63
C ASN A 82 14.74 -12.42 0.49
N HIS A 83 13.44 -12.44 0.78
CA HIS A 83 12.41 -12.02 -0.16
C HIS A 83 12.39 -10.50 -0.32
N SER A 84 11.94 -10.02 -1.48
CA SER A 84 11.81 -8.57 -1.70
C SER A 84 10.61 -7.99 -0.93
N VAL A 85 10.79 -6.78 -0.39
CA VAL A 85 9.74 -6.04 0.33
C VAL A 85 8.47 -5.92 -0.51
N SER A 86 8.61 -5.60 -1.80
CA SER A 86 7.47 -5.41 -2.69
C SER A 86 6.72 -6.71 -2.96
N SER A 87 7.43 -7.83 -3.13
CA SER A 87 6.82 -9.14 -3.34
C SER A 87 6.02 -9.60 -2.12
N ILE A 88 6.62 -9.53 -0.93
CA ILE A 88 5.95 -9.88 0.33
C ILE A 88 4.78 -8.93 0.62
N ALA A 89 4.95 -7.63 0.37
CA ALA A 89 3.87 -6.66 0.54
C ALA A 89 2.66 -6.99 -0.37
N ILE A 90 2.91 -7.36 -1.63
CA ILE A 90 1.86 -7.80 -2.55
C ILE A 90 1.27 -9.13 -2.08
N GLU A 91 2.07 -10.09 -1.64
CA GLU A 91 1.60 -11.39 -1.16
C GLU A 91 0.62 -11.29 -0.01
N TYR A 92 0.92 -10.49 1.00
CA TYR A 92 0.06 -10.29 2.16
C TYR A 92 -1.01 -9.19 1.94
N GLY A 93 -1.13 -8.67 0.72
CA GLY A 93 -2.14 -7.70 0.36
C GLY A 93 -2.00 -6.37 1.10
N LEU A 94 -0.76 -5.94 1.38
CA LEU A 94 -0.49 -4.65 1.99
C LEU A 94 -0.84 -3.51 1.01
N SER A 95 -1.25 -2.36 1.54
CA SER A 95 -1.63 -1.22 0.71
C SER A 95 -0.46 -0.58 -0.04
N SER A 96 0.77 -0.78 0.44
CA SER A 96 2.01 -0.37 -0.20
C SER A 96 3.19 -1.14 0.39
N ASP A 97 4.25 -1.28 -0.39
CA ASP A 97 5.57 -1.77 0.05
C ASP A 97 6.22 -0.85 1.09
N GLY A 98 6.00 0.47 0.99
CA GLY A 98 6.43 1.44 2.00
C GLY A 98 5.86 1.19 3.40
N MET A 99 4.69 0.54 3.51
CA MET A 99 4.15 0.13 4.81
C MET A 99 5.05 -0.92 5.47
N LEU A 100 5.46 -1.94 4.71
CA LEU A 100 6.35 -2.99 5.19
C LEU A 100 7.75 -2.45 5.47
N PHE A 101 8.26 -1.56 4.61
CA PHE A 101 9.53 -0.88 4.85
C PHE A 101 9.54 -0.15 6.22
N ASN A 102 8.46 0.56 6.54
CA ASN A 102 8.33 1.25 7.82
C ASN A 102 8.22 0.27 9.01
N TRP A 103 7.54 -0.87 8.83
CA TRP A 103 7.50 -1.91 9.87
C TRP A 103 8.88 -2.50 10.13
N ILE A 104 9.61 -2.87 9.07
CA ILE A 104 10.98 -3.41 9.17
C ILE A 104 11.90 -2.39 9.85
N LYS A 105 11.82 -1.11 9.43
CA LYS A 105 12.61 -0.03 10.05
C LYS A 105 12.33 0.08 11.54
N SER A 106 11.05 0.17 11.93
CA SER A 106 10.64 0.25 13.34
C SER A 106 11.08 -0.98 14.11
N TYR A 107 10.97 -2.18 13.55
CA TYR A 107 11.38 -3.42 14.19
C TYR A 107 12.87 -3.43 14.52
N LYS A 108 13.72 -3.01 13.56
CA LYS A 108 15.17 -2.87 13.77
C LYS A 108 15.50 -1.80 14.82
N GLU A 109 14.86 -0.64 14.75
CA GLU A 109 15.08 0.47 15.70
C GLU A 109 14.67 0.13 17.14
N ASN A 110 13.74 -0.81 17.34
CA ASN A 110 13.30 -1.26 18.67
C ASN A 110 13.95 -2.59 19.10
N GLY A 111 15.09 -2.97 18.51
CA GLY A 111 15.83 -4.17 18.92
C GLY A 111 15.10 -5.48 18.58
N TYR A 112 14.46 -5.54 17.41
CA TYR A 112 13.70 -6.70 16.94
C TYR A 112 12.46 -7.02 17.80
N VAL A 113 11.81 -5.97 18.30
CA VAL A 113 10.55 -6.05 19.05
C VAL A 113 9.45 -5.27 18.31
N ILE A 114 8.27 -5.86 18.21
CA ILE A 114 7.10 -5.19 17.64
C ILE A 114 6.44 -4.34 18.70
N VAL A 115 6.52 -3.02 18.52
CA VAL A 115 5.86 -2.06 19.41
C VAL A 115 4.49 -1.71 18.83
N GLU A 116 3.42 -2.15 19.51
CA GLU A 116 2.08 -1.67 19.20
C GLU A 116 1.90 -0.24 19.74
N LYS A 117 1.82 0.73 18.82
CA LYS A 117 1.49 2.10 19.19
C LYS A 117 -0.01 2.20 19.45
N THR A 118 -0.39 2.53 20.68
CA THR A 118 -1.79 2.86 21.01
C THR A 118 -2.24 4.08 20.19
N LYS A 119 -3.45 3.99 19.64
CA LYS A 119 -3.99 5.01 18.74
C LYS A 119 -4.39 6.24 19.55
N GLY A 120 -3.63 7.33 19.43
CA GLY A 120 -3.96 8.62 20.05
C GLY A 120 -2.75 9.55 20.09
N ARG A 121 -2.99 10.86 20.08
CA ARG A 121 -1.98 11.84 20.47
C ARG A 121 -1.77 11.65 21.97
N ARG A 122 -0.53 11.50 22.44
CA ARG A 122 -0.27 11.60 23.90
C ARG A 122 -0.83 12.97 24.31
N SER A 123 -1.80 12.99 25.22
CA SER A 123 -2.27 14.24 25.81
C SER A 123 -1.06 14.84 26.50
N THR A 124 -0.49 15.92 25.95
CA THR A 124 0.41 16.78 26.72
C THR A 124 -0.44 17.36 27.84
N MET A 125 -0.21 16.87 29.07
CA MET A 125 -0.51 17.66 30.26
C MET A 125 0.53 18.76 30.40
#